data_AF-A0A1U7JBQ5-F1
#
_entry.id   AF-A0A1U7JBQ5-F1
#
_cell.length_a   1.000
_cell.length_b   1.000
_cell.length_c   1.000
_cell.angle_alpha   90.00
_cell.angle_beta   90.00
_cell.angle_gamma   90.00
#
_symmetry.space_group_name_H-M   'P 1'
#
loop_
_entity.id
_entity.type
_entity.pdbx_description
1 polymer ?
#
loop_
_entity_poly.entity_id
_entity_poly.type
_entity_poly.pdbx_seq_one_letter_code
_entity_poly.pdbx_strand_id
1 'polypeptide(L)' 'MVPHRRLRHYLVGSPDDTQHAIDRLHLLGYLERVSWSHAIDIPANGLIIRPDAGDVLRYSQRDRVTG' A
#
# COMPACT_ATOMS: atom_id res chain seq x y z
N MET A 1 26.45 -3.38 7.72
CA MET A 1 25.12 -3.26 8.36
C MET A 1 24.17 -2.66 7.35
N VAL A 2 23.22 -3.43 6.82
CA VAL A 2 22.13 -2.84 6.04
C VAL A 2 21.26 -2.04 7.00
N PRO A 3 21.00 -0.74 6.75
CA PRO A 3 20.07 0.01 7.58
C PRO A 3 18.73 -0.73 7.59
N HIS A 4 18.07 -0.82 8.74
CA HIS A 4 16.71 -1.37 8.84
C HIS A 4 15.78 -0.44 8.04
N ARG A 5 15.67 -0.68 6.73
CA ARG A 5 14.78 0.06 5.84
C ARG A 5 13.35 -0.27 6.25
N ARG A 6 12.57 0.77 6.52
CA ARG A 6 11.17 0.65 6.88
C ARG A 6 10.38 0.17 5.67
N LEU A 7 9.62 -0.91 5.85
CA LEU A 7 8.69 -1.41 4.85
C LEU A 7 7.66 -0.33 4.49
N ARG A 8 7.45 -0.09 3.20
CA ARG A 8 6.47 0.87 2.68
C ARG A 8 5.30 0.09 2.09
N HIS A 9 4.10 0.31 2.62
CA HIS A 9 2.87 -0.29 2.09
C HIS A 9 2.17 0.72 1.17
N TYR A 10 1.85 0.29 -0.04
CA TYR A 10 1.07 1.07 -1.00
C TYR A 10 -0.26 0.36 -1.24
N LEU A 11 -1.36 1.05 -0.95
CA LEU A 11 -2.71 0.58 -1.22
C LEU A 11 -3.30 1.43 -2.34
N VAL A 12 -3.74 0.77 -3.41
CA VAL A 12 -4.36 1.41 -4.58
C VAL A 12 -5.70 0.73 -4.83
N GLY A 13 -6.76 1.52 -4.85
CA GLY A 13 -8.13 1.04 -4.98
C GLY A 13 -9.13 2.18 -4.73
N SER A 14 -10.39 1.81 -4.52
CA SER A 14 -11.40 2.79 -4.08
C SER A 14 -11.08 3.29 -2.66
N PRO A 15 -11.55 4.49 -2.27
CA PRO A 15 -11.36 4.99 -0.91
C PRO A 15 -11.89 4.01 0.15
N ASP A 16 -13.02 3.35 -0.12
CA ASP A 16 -13.61 2.35 0.78
C ASP A 16 -12.75 1.07 0.88
N ASP A 17 -12.33 0.51 -0.26
CA ASP A 17 -11.48 -0.69 -0.30
C ASP A 17 -10.14 -0.47 0.42
N THR A 18 -9.52 0.69 0.18
CA THR A 18 -8.24 1.03 0.81
C THR A 18 -8.40 1.22 2.32
N GLN A 19 -9.46 1.88 2.78
CA GLN A 19 -9.74 2.05 4.20
C GLN A 19 -10.04 0.69 4.88
N HIS A 20 -10.81 -0.17 4.24
CA HIS A 20 -11.12 -1.51 4.75
C HIS A 20 -9.85 -2.39 4.84
N ALA A 21 -8.92 -2.26 3.89
CA ALA A 21 -7.63 -2.92 3.96
C ALA A 21 -6.75 -2.39 5.11
N ILE A 22 -6.73 -1.07 5.34
CA ILE A 22 -6.05 -0.45 6.49
C ILE A 22 -6.60 -0.99 7.81
N ASP A 23 -7.93 -0.99 7.96
CA ASP A 23 -8.61 -1.45 9.17
C ASP A 23 -8.27 -2.93 9.47
N ARG A 24 -8.31 -3.77 8.43
CA ARG A 24 -7.91 -5.18 8.54
C ARG A 24 -6.44 -5.37 8.96
N LEU A 25 -5.53 -4.58 8.39
CA LEU A 25 -4.12 -4.62 8.79
C LEU A 25 -3.93 -4.17 10.25
N HIS A 26 -4.76 -3.23 10.72
CA HIS A 26 -4.76 -2.78 12.11
C HIS A 26 -5.21 -3.90 13.05
N LEU A 27 -6.35 -4.53 12.74
CA LEU A 27 -6.91 -5.64 13.52
C LEU A 27 -5.93 -6.82 13.64
N LEU A 28 -5.16 -7.08 12.59
CA LEU A 28 -4.17 -8.15 12.57
C LEU A 28 -2.85 -7.79 13.29
N GLY A 29 -2.73 -6.60 13.88
CA GLY A 29 -1.53 -6.15 14.60
C GLY A 29 -0.34 -5.79 13.72
N TYR A 30 -0.52 -5.71 12.40
CA TYR A 30 0.58 -5.37 11.47
C TYR A 30 0.91 -3.87 11.46
N LEU A 31 0.03 -3.02 12.02
CA LEU A 31 0.14 -1.56 11.93
C LEU A 31 0.71 -0.87 13.17
N GLU A 32 1.18 -1.58 14.20
CA GLU A 32 1.71 -0.94 15.43
C GLU A 32 2.89 0.03 15.17
N ARG A 33 3.44 0.07 13.95
CA ARG A 33 4.55 0.95 13.56
C ARG A 33 4.37 1.68 12.23
N VAL A 34 3.19 1.61 11.60
CA VAL A 34 2.95 2.18 10.26
C VAL A 34 1.99 3.36 10.38
N SER A 35 2.50 4.56 10.08
CA SER A 35 1.67 5.76 9.90
C SER A 35 1.29 5.91 8.43
N TRP A 36 0.00 6.05 8.15
CA TRP A 36 -0.52 6.30 6.81
C TRP A 36 -0.47 7.79 6.48
N SER A 37 -0.14 8.12 5.24
CA SER A 37 -0.28 9.49 4.73
C SER A 37 -1.74 9.81 4.43
N HIS A 38 -2.04 11.08 4.18
CA HIS A 38 -3.31 11.45 3.56
C HIS A 38 -3.49 10.69 2.24
N ALA A 39 -4.75 10.37 1.93
CA ALA A 39 -5.11 9.80 0.63
C ALA A 39 -4.76 10.82 -0.47
N ILE A 40 -4.05 10.34 -1.48
CA ILE A 40 -3.71 11.11 -2.67
C ILE A 40 -4.50 10.50 -3.81
N ASP A 41 -5.27 11.33 -4.52
CA ASP A 41 -5.96 10.91 -5.72
C ASP A 41 -4.94 10.57 -6.81
N ILE A 42 -5.10 9.42 -7.46
CA ILE A 42 -4.17 9.01 -8.52
C ILE A 42 -4.52 9.82 -9.77
N PRO A 43 -3.63 10.71 -10.23
CA PRO A 43 -3.94 11.57 -11.36
C PRO A 43 -4.01 10.75 -12.65
N ALA A 44 -4.69 11.27 -13.67
CA ALA A 44 -4.92 10.57 -14.94
C ALA A 44 -3.62 10.18 -15.68
N ASN A 45 -2.52 10.89 -15.43
CA ASN A 45 -1.20 10.58 -15.96
C ASN A 45 -0.43 9.51 -15.14
N GLY A 46 -1.05 8.97 -14.09
CA GLY A 46 -0.49 7.92 -13.25
C GLY A 46 0.44 8.43 -12.14
N LEU A 47 0.90 7.49 -11.31
CA LEU A 47 1.79 7.74 -10.19
C LEU A 47 3.14 7.03 -10.42
N ILE A 48 4.25 7.74 -10.25
CA ILE A 48 5.60 7.14 -10.33
C ILE A 48 6.10 6.86 -8.90
N ILE A 49 6.29 5.58 -8.57
CA ILE A 49 7.01 5.17 -7.37
C ILE A 49 8.49 4.97 -7.68
N ARG A 50 9.37 5.48 -6.81
CA ARG A 50 10.82 5.32 -6.93
C ARG A 50 11.35 4.51 -5.74
N PRO A 51 11.37 3.17 -5.84
CA PRO A 51 11.97 2.34 -4.81
C PRO A 51 13.50 2.50 -4.80
N ASP A 52 14.12 2.12 -3.70
CA ASP A 52 15.56 2.12 -3.56
C ASP A 52 16.19 0.87 -4.19
N ALA A 53 17.48 0.93 -4.52
CA ALA A 53 18.22 -0.24 -4.99
C ALA A 53 18.14 -1.39 -3.97
N GLY A 54 17.72 -2.56 -4.44
CA GLY A 54 17.52 -3.77 -3.62
C GLY A 54 16.10 -3.96 -3.08
N ASP A 55 15.19 -2.99 -3.28
CA ASP A 55 13.80 -3.16 -2.90
C ASP A 55 13.08 -4.15 -3.82
N VAL A 56 12.11 -4.88 -3.26
CA VAL A 56 11.27 -5.84 -4.00
C VAL A 56 9.84 -5.35 -4.03
N LEU A 57 9.30 -5.15 -5.24
CA LEU A 57 7.87 -4.89 -5.46
C LEU A 57 7.12 -6.22 -5.60
N ARG A 58 6.06 -6.41 -4.81
CA ARG A 58 5.08 -7.48 -5.00
C ARG A 58 3.72 -6.85 -5.25
N TYR A 59 3.05 -7.30 -6.31
CA TYR A 59 1.72 -6.85 -6.67
C TYR A 59 0.77 -8.04 -6.66
N SER A 60 -0.40 -7.85 -6.07
CA SER A 60 -1.51 -8.79 -6.10
C SER A 60 -2.76 -7.99 -6.45
N GLN A 61 -3.46 -8.45 -7.47
CA GLN A 61 -4.73 -7.87 -7.90
C GLN A 61 -5.84 -8.86 -7.58
N ARG A 62 -6.92 -8.39 -6.96
CA ARG A 62 -8.16 -9.15 -6.96
C ARG A 62 -8.77 -9.01 -8.34
N ASP A 63 -8.95 -10.13 -9.02
CA ASP A 63 -9.75 -10.15 -10.24
C ASP A 63 -11.17 -9.70 -9.88
N ARG A 64 -11.73 -8.78 -10.65
CA ARG A 64 -13.12 -8.36 -10.47
C ARG A 64 -13.96 -9.55 -10.91
N VAL A 65 -14.41 -10.37 -9.95
CA VAL A 65 -15.44 -11.39 -10.23
C VAL A 65 -16.61 -10.64 -10.86
N THR A 66 -16.70 -10.76 -12.17
CA THR A 66 -17.77 -10.17 -12.96
C THR A 66 -18.92 -11.16 -12.82
N GLY A 67 -19.72 -10.96 -11.78
CA GLY A 67 -21.00 -11.64 -11.58
C GLY A 67 -22.14 -10.79 -12.13
#